data_AF-A0A9P1D9C3-F1
#
_entry.id   AF-A0A9P1D9C3-F1
#
_cell.length_a   1.000
_cell.length_b   1.000
_cell.length_c   1.000
_cell.angle_alpha   90.00
_cell.angle_beta   90.00
_cell.angle_gamma   90.00
#
_symmetry.space_group_name_H-M   'P 1'
#
loop_
_entity.id
_entity.type
_entity.pdbx_description
1 polymer ?
#
loop_
_entity_poly.entity_id
_entity_poly.type
_entity_poly.pdbx_seq_one_letter_code
_entity_poly.pdbx_strand_id
1 'polypeptide(L)'
;PELEFLELRLLELQGVVDLMVVAESSHTFRGDLKPRQYQLNAERFKAFRDTVMYLDLEECEEYLHHINKTREKHGQHHDLWDIQNSQRPHPPPEDDTIVIFSDLWIGASLRTGFDLDEIPNGEMMMAMKHCEWKAQTPKIQFKQRMVQYNLRQVLSSPAGCFPKTAWLQGALLRLGWVRETVQKNKRIPLRFASPIATMDGGAMHLSYFGHAFALMTKGLQHGEGGALLLPTWFKPCDPTDQDILELLSIFRNDPVRIVRSWENKSNPLPKARPTLKDLQKCEVPWALQSNPRRYAAFWGEAPPDE
;
A
#
# COMPACT_ATOMS: atom_id res chain seq x y z
N PRO A 1 2.93 7.62 -8.12
CA PRO A 1 3.46 6.69 -7.11
C PRO A 1 2.76 5.32 -7.07
N GLU A 2 1.49 5.23 -7.47
CA GLU A 2 0.75 3.95 -7.53
C GLU A 2 1.51 2.87 -8.32
N LEU A 3 1.95 3.21 -9.54
CA LEU A 3 2.70 2.28 -10.39
C LEU A 3 4.09 1.94 -9.84
N GLU A 4 4.74 2.87 -9.13
CA GLU A 4 6.02 2.62 -8.46
C GLU A 4 5.87 1.65 -7.30
N PHE A 5 4.80 1.78 -6.50
CA PHE A 5 4.50 0.81 -5.44
C PHE A 5 4.28 -0.58 -5.98
N LEU A 6 3.50 -0.70 -7.07
CA LEU A 6 3.28 -1.98 -7.72
C LEU A 6 4.60 -2.56 -8.24
N GLU A 7 5.42 -1.77 -8.92
CA GLU A 7 6.73 -2.21 -9.43
C GLU A 7 7.65 -2.69 -8.29
N LEU A 8 7.71 -1.97 -7.17
CA LEU A 8 8.48 -2.37 -6.00
C LEU A 8 8.00 -3.71 -5.42
N ARG A 9 6.69 -3.91 -5.30
CA ARG A 9 6.11 -5.19 -4.83
C ARG A 9 6.46 -6.33 -5.78
N LEU A 10 6.28 -6.13 -7.08
CA LEU A 10 6.60 -7.16 -8.08
C LEU A 10 8.08 -7.54 -8.05
N LEU A 11 8.99 -6.56 -7.91
CA LEU A 11 10.43 -6.82 -7.78
C LEU A 11 10.79 -7.56 -6.48
N GLU A 12 10.16 -7.20 -5.37
CA GLU A 12 10.42 -7.82 -4.06
C GLU A 12 9.94 -9.28 -4.00
N LEU A 13 8.94 -9.62 -4.81
CA LEU A 13 8.25 -10.92 -4.80
C LEU A 13 8.62 -11.81 -5.99
N GLN A 14 9.33 -11.26 -6.97
CA GLN A 14 9.82 -11.99 -8.14
C GLN A 14 10.75 -13.13 -7.71
N GLY A 15 10.43 -14.35 -8.13
CA GLY A 15 11.19 -15.56 -7.77
C GLY A 15 10.95 -16.04 -6.34
N VAL A 16 10.17 -15.32 -5.55
CA VAL A 16 9.80 -15.69 -4.18
C VAL A 16 8.48 -16.45 -4.15
N VAL A 17 7.54 -16.03 -4.98
CA VAL A 17 6.23 -16.67 -5.14
C VAL A 17 6.04 -17.21 -6.53
N ASP A 18 5.09 -18.14 -6.67
CA ASP A 18 4.88 -18.84 -7.95
C ASP A 18 3.95 -18.06 -8.88
N LEU A 19 3.08 -17.21 -8.34
CA LEU A 19 2.17 -16.33 -9.06
C LEU A 19 1.97 -15.04 -8.25
N MET A 20 1.74 -13.95 -8.96
CA MET A 20 1.34 -12.63 -8.49
C MET A 20 0.04 -12.31 -9.19
N VAL A 21 -0.95 -11.75 -8.50
CA VAL A 21 -2.16 -11.22 -9.13
C VAL A 21 -2.16 -9.72 -9.05
N VAL A 22 -2.65 -9.10 -10.11
CA VAL A 22 -3.01 -7.69 -10.07
C VAL A 22 -4.49 -7.62 -10.37
N ALA A 23 -5.29 -7.42 -9.32
CA ALA A 23 -6.71 -7.18 -9.46
C ALA A 23 -6.94 -5.69 -9.65
N GLU A 24 -7.55 -5.34 -10.77
CA GLU A 24 -7.78 -3.96 -11.14
C GLU A 24 -9.26 -3.73 -11.41
N SER A 25 -9.77 -2.64 -10.84
CA SER A 25 -11.12 -2.16 -11.06
C SER A 25 -11.06 -0.83 -11.81
N SER A 26 -12.01 -0.64 -12.72
CA SER A 26 -12.35 0.65 -13.34
C SER A 26 -13.19 1.56 -12.43
N HIS A 27 -13.33 1.22 -11.13
CA HIS A 27 -14.10 1.97 -10.15
C HIS A 27 -13.26 2.37 -8.92
N THR A 28 -13.47 3.57 -8.40
CA THR A 28 -12.89 4.05 -7.13
C THR A 28 -13.54 3.33 -5.94
N PHE A 29 -13.01 3.53 -4.73
CA PHE A 29 -13.66 3.04 -3.50
C PHE A 29 -15.06 3.63 -3.25
N ARG A 30 -15.44 4.70 -3.97
CA ARG A 30 -16.79 5.30 -3.95
C ARG A 30 -17.69 4.80 -5.08
N GLY A 31 -17.15 4.00 -6.00
CA GLY A 31 -17.87 3.50 -7.18
C GLY A 31 -17.85 4.46 -8.37
N ASP A 32 -17.07 5.53 -8.32
CA ASP A 32 -16.87 6.43 -9.47
C ASP A 32 -15.95 5.79 -10.50
N LEU A 33 -16.11 6.10 -11.79
CA LEU A 33 -15.23 5.57 -12.82
C LEU A 33 -13.79 6.10 -12.66
N LYS A 34 -12.81 5.20 -12.84
CA LYS A 34 -11.38 5.51 -12.90
C LYS A 34 -10.74 4.76 -14.06
N PRO A 35 -9.67 5.31 -14.66
CA PRO A 35 -8.87 4.57 -15.61
C PRO A 35 -8.17 3.37 -14.94
N ARG A 36 -7.93 2.34 -15.74
CA ARG A 36 -7.17 1.14 -15.36
C ARG A 36 -5.68 1.38 -15.55
N GLN A 37 -5.04 1.87 -14.50
CA GLN A 37 -3.64 2.26 -14.48
C GLN A 37 -2.68 1.11 -14.83
N TYR A 38 -2.89 -0.10 -14.33
CA TYR A 38 -2.04 -1.25 -14.67
C TYR A 38 -2.19 -1.60 -16.15
N GLN A 39 -3.43 -1.75 -16.64
CA GLN A 39 -3.68 -2.07 -18.04
C GLN A 39 -3.06 -1.04 -19.00
N LEU A 40 -3.23 0.26 -18.72
CA LEU A 40 -2.65 1.34 -19.52
C LEU A 40 -1.12 1.33 -19.52
N ASN A 41 -0.49 0.72 -18.52
CA ASN A 41 0.96 0.69 -18.33
C ASN A 41 1.52 -0.74 -18.39
N ALA A 42 0.81 -1.69 -19.00
CA ALA A 42 1.20 -3.11 -18.99
C ALA A 42 2.59 -3.39 -19.58
N GLU A 43 3.06 -2.55 -20.52
CA GLU A 43 4.42 -2.63 -21.06
C GLU A 43 5.51 -2.37 -20.00
N ARG A 44 5.24 -1.52 -19.00
CA ARG A 44 6.15 -1.29 -17.86
C ARG A 44 6.40 -2.58 -17.07
N PHE A 45 5.38 -3.44 -17.00
CA PHE A 45 5.40 -4.67 -16.21
C PHE A 45 5.69 -5.93 -17.03
N LYS A 46 6.16 -5.78 -18.29
CA LYS A 46 6.37 -6.93 -19.18
C LYS A 46 7.34 -7.99 -18.65
N ALA A 47 8.30 -7.60 -17.81
CA ALA A 47 9.25 -8.49 -17.16
C ALA A 47 8.61 -9.47 -16.16
N PHE A 48 7.36 -9.23 -15.74
CA PHE A 48 6.64 -10.05 -14.79
C PHE A 48 5.51 -10.87 -15.43
N ARG A 49 5.32 -10.79 -16.76
CA ARG A 49 4.16 -11.40 -17.47
C ARG A 49 3.95 -12.88 -17.16
N ASP A 50 5.03 -13.64 -17.04
CA ASP A 50 4.94 -15.08 -16.79
C ASP A 50 4.56 -15.41 -15.34
N THR A 51 4.69 -14.44 -14.45
CA THR A 51 4.41 -14.56 -13.01
C THR A 51 3.23 -13.71 -12.56
N VAL A 52 2.67 -12.84 -13.41
CA VAL A 52 1.54 -11.96 -13.07
C VAL A 52 0.29 -12.44 -13.80
N MET A 53 -0.72 -12.82 -13.03
CA MET A 53 -2.10 -12.98 -13.48
C MET A 53 -2.83 -11.65 -13.28
N TYR A 54 -3.19 -11.01 -14.38
CA TYR A 54 -4.05 -9.83 -14.35
C TYR A 54 -5.51 -10.27 -14.19
N LEU A 55 -6.20 -9.70 -13.21
CA LEU A 55 -7.63 -9.90 -13.00
C LEU A 55 -8.37 -8.59 -13.27
N ASP A 56 -9.13 -8.58 -14.35
CA ASP A 56 -10.09 -7.51 -14.62
C ASP A 56 -11.34 -7.76 -13.76
N LEU A 57 -11.56 -6.89 -12.75
CA LEU A 57 -12.69 -7.05 -11.84
C LEU A 57 -14.04 -6.79 -12.53
N GLU A 58 -14.06 -6.12 -13.68
CA GLU A 58 -15.28 -5.96 -14.46
C GLU A 58 -15.75 -7.27 -15.12
N GLU A 59 -14.90 -8.30 -15.21
CA GLU A 59 -15.32 -9.64 -15.64
C GLU A 59 -16.07 -10.41 -14.54
N CYS A 60 -16.11 -9.87 -13.31
CA CYS A 60 -16.83 -10.46 -12.20
C CYS A 60 -18.25 -9.86 -12.06
N GLU A 61 -19.26 -10.67 -12.37
CA GLU A 61 -20.67 -10.28 -12.27
C GLU A 61 -21.08 -9.89 -10.85
N GLU A 62 -20.63 -10.64 -9.82
CA GLU A 62 -20.99 -10.31 -8.43
C GLU A 62 -20.36 -9.00 -7.96
N TYR A 63 -19.13 -8.71 -8.39
CA TYR A 63 -18.45 -7.44 -8.13
C TYR A 63 -19.21 -6.28 -8.79
N LEU A 64 -19.53 -6.41 -10.09
CA LEU A 64 -20.29 -5.37 -10.81
C LEU A 64 -21.68 -5.14 -10.21
N HIS A 65 -22.37 -6.21 -9.81
CA HIS A 65 -23.64 -6.11 -9.09
C HIS A 65 -23.49 -5.32 -7.79
N HIS A 66 -22.41 -5.56 -7.04
CA HIS A 66 -22.10 -4.83 -5.81
C HIS A 66 -21.84 -3.34 -6.09
N ILE A 67 -21.03 -3.01 -7.10
CA ILE A 67 -20.78 -1.62 -7.52
C ILE A 67 -22.08 -0.90 -7.87
N ASN A 68 -22.91 -1.49 -8.72
CA ASN A 68 -24.16 -0.89 -9.17
C ASN A 68 -25.09 -0.61 -7.98
N LYS A 69 -25.23 -1.56 -7.06
CA LYS A 69 -26.03 -1.39 -5.84
C LYS A 69 -25.49 -0.29 -4.93
N THR A 70 -24.17 -0.13 -4.83
CA THR A 70 -23.56 0.95 -4.03
C THR A 70 -23.81 2.31 -4.67
N ARG A 71 -23.71 2.40 -6.00
CA ARG A 71 -24.03 3.63 -6.76
C ARG A 71 -25.51 4.00 -6.64
N GLU A 72 -26.44 3.05 -6.74
CA GLU A 72 -27.88 3.31 -6.60
C GLU A 72 -28.26 3.99 -5.26
N LYS A 73 -27.46 3.79 -4.22
CA LYS A 73 -27.69 4.38 -2.90
C LYS A 73 -27.02 5.75 -2.70
N HIS A 74 -26.76 6.51 -3.77
CA HIS A 74 -26.14 7.83 -3.74
C HIS A 74 -26.69 8.70 -2.58
N GLY A 75 -25.81 9.17 -1.69
CA GLY A 75 -26.15 10.09 -0.59
C GLY A 75 -26.49 9.44 0.76
N GLN A 76 -26.55 8.11 0.86
CA GLN A 76 -26.64 7.42 2.15
C GLN A 76 -25.24 7.14 2.73
N HIS A 77 -25.13 7.09 4.06
CA HIS A 77 -23.91 6.65 4.73
C HIS A 77 -23.66 5.17 4.40
N HIS A 78 -22.65 4.89 3.58
CA HIS A 78 -22.14 3.54 3.31
C HIS A 78 -20.84 3.33 4.08
N ASP A 79 -20.51 2.06 4.34
CA ASP A 79 -19.15 1.74 4.78
C ASP A 79 -18.19 2.10 3.63
N LEU A 80 -17.24 2.99 3.92
CA LEU A 80 -16.25 3.48 2.95
C LEU A 80 -15.45 2.35 2.30
N TRP A 81 -15.40 1.18 2.94
CA TRP A 81 -14.61 0.04 2.53
C TRP A 81 -15.42 -1.06 1.84
N ASP A 82 -16.73 -0.90 1.64
CA ASP A 82 -17.60 -1.92 1.06
C ASP A 82 -17.12 -2.35 -0.34
N ILE A 83 -16.83 -1.38 -1.20
CA ILE A 83 -16.34 -1.65 -2.56
C ILE A 83 -14.98 -2.35 -2.53
N GLN A 84 -14.05 -1.94 -1.67
CA GLN A 84 -12.75 -2.61 -1.55
C GLN A 84 -12.91 -4.06 -1.06
N ASN A 85 -13.74 -4.28 -0.04
CA ASN A 85 -14.03 -5.62 0.47
C ASN A 85 -14.66 -6.54 -0.59
N SER A 86 -15.45 -5.99 -1.52
CA SER A 86 -16.09 -6.75 -2.60
C SER A 86 -15.13 -7.24 -3.69
N GLN A 87 -13.90 -6.70 -3.77
CA GLN A 87 -12.89 -7.13 -4.75
C GLN A 87 -12.19 -8.43 -4.35
N ARG A 88 -12.09 -8.66 -3.03
CA ARG A 88 -11.29 -9.74 -2.42
C ARG A 88 -11.75 -11.19 -2.63
N PRO A 89 -13.04 -11.50 -2.88
CA PRO A 89 -13.49 -12.87 -3.13
C PRO A 89 -13.25 -13.34 -4.58
N HIS A 90 -12.77 -12.49 -5.49
CA HIS A 90 -12.70 -12.79 -6.93
C HIS A 90 -11.26 -12.89 -7.47
N PRO A 91 -10.99 -13.83 -8.40
CA PRO A 91 -11.86 -14.92 -8.83
C PRO A 91 -11.91 -16.04 -7.76
N PRO A 92 -12.92 -16.92 -7.77
CA PRO A 92 -12.90 -18.11 -6.93
C PRO A 92 -11.69 -18.99 -7.31
N PRO A 93 -11.05 -19.66 -6.33
CA PRO A 93 -9.85 -20.44 -6.59
C PRO A 93 -10.17 -21.74 -7.34
N GLU A 94 -9.78 -21.81 -8.61
CA GLU A 94 -9.51 -23.08 -9.30
C GLU A 94 -8.00 -23.33 -9.21
N ASP A 95 -7.62 -24.53 -8.75
CA ASP A 95 -6.26 -25.06 -8.57
C ASP A 95 -5.39 -24.57 -7.37
N ASP A 96 -4.36 -25.38 -7.06
CA ASP A 96 -3.43 -25.31 -5.92
C ASP A 96 -2.27 -24.29 -6.13
N THR A 97 -2.56 -23.15 -6.76
CA THR A 97 -1.53 -22.18 -7.21
C THR A 97 -1.25 -21.06 -6.19
N ILE A 98 -0.07 -20.43 -6.27
CA ILE A 98 0.48 -19.51 -5.26
C ILE A 98 0.43 -18.04 -5.66
N VAL A 99 -0.52 -17.22 -5.18
CA VAL A 99 -0.99 -16.07 -6.00
C VAL A 99 -1.01 -14.65 -5.38
N ILE A 100 -0.02 -13.80 -5.65
CA ILE A 100 0.19 -12.50 -4.98
C ILE A 100 -0.65 -11.29 -5.53
N PHE A 101 -1.96 -11.13 -5.24
CA PHE A 101 -2.80 -9.89 -5.45
C PHE A 101 -2.24 -8.53 -4.95
N SER A 102 -2.64 -7.37 -5.49
CA SER A 102 -2.63 -6.07 -4.76
C SER A 102 -3.60 -5.99 -3.55
N ASP A 103 -3.93 -7.17 -3.02
CA ASP A 103 -4.64 -7.62 -1.82
C ASP A 103 -4.30 -9.14 -1.62
N LEU A 104 -2.99 -9.43 -1.67
CA LEU A 104 -2.20 -10.65 -2.01
C LEU A 104 -2.74 -12.09 -1.61
N TRP A 105 -2.34 -13.15 -2.34
CA TRP A 105 -2.41 -14.59 -1.97
C TRP A 105 -1.02 -15.31 -2.03
N ILE A 106 -0.78 -16.46 -1.36
CA ILE A 106 0.51 -17.18 -1.30
C ILE A 106 0.28 -18.70 -1.13
N GLY A 107 -0.15 -19.42 -2.14
CA GLY A 107 0.36 -20.77 -2.44
C GLY A 107 0.05 -22.01 -1.66
N ALA A 108 -0.38 -23.04 -2.40
CA ALA A 108 -0.71 -24.44 -2.06
C ALA A 108 -1.53 -24.65 -0.77
N SER A 109 -1.72 -23.59 0.01
CA SER A 109 -2.20 -23.57 1.37
C SER A 109 -2.25 -22.17 1.98
N LEU A 110 -1.70 -21.05 1.44
CA LEU A 110 -1.72 -19.70 2.06
C LEU A 110 -2.13 -18.49 1.13
N ARG A 111 -2.37 -17.29 1.70
CA ARG A 111 -2.95 -16.07 1.09
C ARG A 111 -2.58 -14.78 1.84
N THR A 112 -2.04 -13.71 1.25
CA THR A 112 -1.69 -12.49 2.00
C THR A 112 -2.41 -11.15 1.70
N GLY A 113 -3.44 -10.67 2.40
CA GLY A 113 -4.04 -9.36 2.04
C GLY A 113 -3.22 -8.12 2.40
N PHE A 114 -2.64 -7.38 1.44
CA PHE A 114 -1.84 -6.14 1.62
C PHE A 114 -2.30 -5.00 0.69
N ASP A 115 -2.48 -3.79 1.24
CA ASP A 115 -2.73 -2.57 0.45
C ASP A 115 -1.55 -2.25 -0.49
N LEU A 116 -1.71 -1.31 -1.42
CA LEU A 116 -0.71 -1.04 -2.45
C LEU A 116 0.63 -0.54 -1.89
N ASP A 117 0.56 0.32 -0.89
CA ASP A 117 1.69 0.85 -0.15
C ASP A 117 2.22 -0.10 0.93
N GLU A 118 1.68 -1.32 1.04
CA GLU A 118 2.17 -2.35 1.94
C GLU A 118 3.00 -3.38 1.16
N ILE A 119 4.33 -3.31 1.33
CA ILE A 119 5.31 -4.09 0.59
C ILE A 119 5.79 -5.25 1.47
N PRO A 120 5.44 -6.51 1.15
CA PRO A 120 5.92 -7.67 1.91
C PRO A 120 7.42 -7.84 1.71
N ASN A 121 8.13 -8.33 2.74
CA ASN A 121 9.55 -8.62 2.63
C ASN A 121 9.78 -9.97 1.92
N GLY A 122 10.59 -9.98 0.87
CA GLY A 122 10.83 -11.16 0.04
C GLY A 122 11.49 -12.30 0.80
N GLU A 123 12.48 -12.03 1.66
CA GLU A 123 13.15 -13.05 2.48
C GLU A 123 12.16 -13.72 3.46
N MET A 124 11.27 -12.93 4.06
CA MET A 124 10.21 -13.46 4.91
C MET A 124 9.24 -14.32 4.11
N MET A 125 8.81 -13.87 2.92
CA MET A 125 7.92 -14.67 2.08
C MET A 125 8.59 -15.99 1.63
N MET A 126 9.90 -15.98 1.36
CA MET A 126 10.69 -17.19 1.12
C MET A 126 10.70 -18.13 2.33
N ALA A 127 10.98 -17.60 3.53
CA ALA A 127 10.95 -18.39 4.75
C ALA A 127 9.56 -18.98 5.01
N MET A 128 8.52 -18.18 4.77
CA MET A 128 7.13 -18.62 4.87
C MET A 128 6.83 -19.78 3.92
N LYS A 129 7.31 -19.71 2.67
CA LYS A 129 7.11 -20.75 1.66
C LYS A 129 7.81 -22.07 2.00
N HIS A 130 9.01 -22.01 2.57
CA HIS A 130 9.88 -23.19 2.68
C HIS A 130 10.02 -23.77 4.09
N CYS A 131 9.65 -23.02 5.14
CA CYS A 131 9.76 -23.48 6.52
C CYS A 131 8.41 -23.98 7.06
N GLU A 132 8.46 -24.94 7.98
CA GLU A 132 7.30 -25.32 8.79
C GLU A 132 7.03 -24.25 9.86
N TRP A 133 5.78 -23.84 10.02
CA TRP A 133 5.43 -22.80 10.99
C TRP A 133 4.85 -23.41 12.26
N LYS A 134 5.36 -22.98 13.41
CA LYS A 134 4.84 -23.38 14.73
C LYS A 134 3.39 -22.95 14.94
N ALA A 135 2.98 -21.84 14.33
CA ALA A 135 1.62 -21.35 14.45
C ALA A 135 0.68 -22.20 13.58
N GLN A 136 -0.09 -23.08 14.21
CA GLN A 136 -1.19 -23.82 13.57
C GLN A 136 -2.42 -22.94 13.27
N THR A 137 -2.22 -21.63 13.14
CA THR A 137 -3.27 -20.69 12.80
C THR A 137 -3.52 -20.70 11.29
N PRO A 138 -4.78 -20.55 10.86
CA PRO A 138 -5.08 -20.27 9.47
C PRO A 138 -4.81 -18.81 9.10
N LYS A 139 -4.44 -17.92 10.04
CA LYS A 139 -4.28 -16.49 9.76
C LYS A 139 -3.15 -15.88 10.59
N ILE A 140 -2.29 -15.09 9.96
CA ILE A 140 -1.23 -14.29 10.56
C ILE A 140 -1.38 -12.87 10.03
N GLN A 141 -1.20 -11.86 10.88
CA GLN A 141 -1.17 -10.45 10.49
C GLN A 141 0.23 -9.89 10.69
N PHE A 142 0.68 -8.99 9.81
CA PHE A 142 1.99 -8.38 9.91
C PHE A 142 1.93 -7.11 10.77
N LYS A 143 2.97 -6.91 11.58
CA LYS A 143 3.24 -5.66 12.27
C LYS A 143 4.28 -4.92 11.44
N GLN A 144 3.77 -4.13 10.51
CA GLN A 144 4.60 -3.52 9.47
C GLN A 144 5.45 -2.38 10.00
N ARG A 145 6.63 -2.22 9.41
CA ARG A 145 7.47 -1.02 9.61
C ARG A 145 6.85 0.14 8.85
N MET A 146 6.59 1.23 9.56
CA MET A 146 6.05 2.45 8.97
C MET A 146 7.17 3.36 8.47
N VAL A 147 7.16 3.64 7.17
CA VAL A 147 7.97 4.68 6.53
C VAL A 147 7.02 5.61 5.78
N GLN A 148 6.71 6.74 6.40
CA GLN A 148 5.86 7.77 5.85
C GLN A 148 6.70 8.83 5.13
N TYR A 149 6.11 9.36 4.07
CA TYR A 149 6.56 10.46 3.24
C TYR A 149 7.79 10.17 2.39
N ASN A 150 8.94 9.90 3.01
CA ASN A 150 10.17 9.57 2.29
C ASN A 150 11.13 8.78 3.18
N LEU A 151 12.18 8.23 2.56
CA LEU A 151 13.13 7.35 3.22
C LEU A 151 13.99 8.03 4.29
N ARG A 152 14.07 9.36 4.38
CA ARG A 152 14.79 10.05 5.47
C ARG A 152 14.10 9.83 6.81
N GLN A 153 12.82 9.49 6.81
CA GLN A 153 12.09 9.18 8.02
C GLN A 153 12.69 8.01 8.82
N VAL A 154 13.42 7.11 8.16
CA VAL A 154 14.13 6.01 8.84
C VAL A 154 15.15 6.51 9.86
N LEU A 155 15.65 7.75 9.69
CA LEU A 155 16.63 8.40 10.56
C LEU A 155 15.99 9.15 11.74
N SER A 156 14.68 9.36 11.73
CA SER A 156 13.99 10.27 12.67
C SER A 156 13.72 9.69 14.07
N SER A 157 14.09 8.43 14.31
CA SER A 157 13.85 7.72 15.58
C SER A 157 15.12 7.00 16.03
N PRO A 158 15.49 7.02 17.33
CA PRO A 158 16.62 6.23 17.86
C PRO A 158 16.49 4.73 17.55
N ALA A 159 15.25 4.26 17.47
CA ALA A 159 14.92 2.88 17.15
C ALA A 159 14.94 2.59 15.64
N GLY A 160 15.02 3.60 14.76
CA GLY A 160 14.90 3.43 13.30
C GLY A 160 13.48 3.02 12.89
N CYS A 161 12.89 3.73 11.93
CA CYS A 161 11.46 3.63 11.59
C CYS A 161 10.53 3.90 12.79
N PHE A 162 9.23 4.09 12.57
CA PHE A 162 8.27 4.35 13.65
C PHE A 162 7.97 3.05 14.44
N PRO A 163 8.54 2.81 15.64
CA PRO A 163 8.36 1.56 16.38
C PRO A 163 7.16 1.64 17.33
N LYS A 164 6.70 2.85 17.65
CA LYS A 164 5.64 3.11 18.65
C LYS A 164 4.23 2.88 18.11
N THR A 165 4.07 2.74 16.80
CA THR A 165 2.79 2.46 16.12
C THR A 165 3.03 1.46 15.00
N ALA A 166 3.31 0.21 15.34
CA ALA A 166 3.34 -0.85 14.34
C ALA A 166 2.00 -0.87 13.59
N TRP A 167 2.05 -0.82 12.26
CA TRP A 167 0.86 -0.87 11.44
C TRP A 167 0.41 -2.32 11.30
N LEU A 168 -0.68 -2.65 11.99
CA LEU A 168 -1.28 -3.98 11.97
C LEU A 168 -2.21 -4.09 10.77
N GLN A 169 -1.62 -4.40 9.63
CA GLN A 169 -2.27 -4.73 8.37
C GLN A 169 -1.37 -5.68 7.60
N GLY A 170 -1.76 -6.09 6.40
CA GLY A 170 -1.10 -7.22 5.78
C GLY A 170 -1.51 -8.48 6.51
N ALA A 171 -2.15 -9.43 5.83
CA ALA A 171 -2.37 -10.75 6.42
C ALA A 171 -1.64 -11.81 5.62
N LEU A 172 -1.61 -13.03 6.16
CA LEU A 172 -1.21 -14.31 5.56
C LEU A 172 -2.23 -15.35 6.05
N LEU A 173 -2.91 -16.05 5.18
CA LEU A 173 -4.22 -16.68 5.39
C LEU A 173 -4.24 -18.04 4.71
N ARG A 174 -4.62 -19.13 5.35
CA ARG A 174 -4.61 -20.42 4.68
C ARG A 174 -5.66 -20.49 3.56
N LEU A 175 -5.32 -21.03 2.38
CA LEU A 175 -6.26 -21.18 1.26
C LEU A 175 -7.52 -21.96 1.66
N GLY A 176 -7.37 -23.03 2.46
CA GLY A 176 -8.52 -23.77 2.99
C GLY A 176 -9.46 -22.86 3.79
N TRP A 177 -8.90 -21.99 4.64
CA TRP A 177 -9.68 -21.00 5.38
C TRP A 177 -10.33 -19.96 4.47
N VAL A 178 -9.63 -19.51 3.43
CA VAL A 178 -10.18 -18.57 2.43
C VAL A 178 -11.36 -19.19 1.70
N ARG A 179 -11.23 -20.43 1.20
CA ARG A 179 -12.28 -21.17 0.50
C ARG A 179 -13.52 -21.30 1.39
N GLU A 180 -13.35 -21.77 2.63
CA GLU A 180 -14.45 -21.88 3.59
C GLU A 180 -15.10 -20.52 3.89
N THR A 181 -14.30 -19.46 4.03
CA THR A 181 -14.79 -18.12 4.37
C THR A 181 -15.56 -17.48 3.22
N VAL A 182 -15.07 -17.63 1.99
CA VAL A 182 -15.78 -17.15 0.78
C VAL A 182 -17.10 -17.92 0.61
N GLN A 183 -17.09 -19.24 0.78
CA GLN A 183 -18.31 -20.04 0.71
C GLN A 183 -19.35 -19.63 1.77
N LYS A 184 -18.93 -19.40 3.02
CA LYS A 184 -19.84 -19.05 4.13
C LYS A 184 -20.29 -17.59 4.11
N ASN A 185 -19.38 -16.67 3.85
CA ASN A 185 -19.58 -15.24 4.09
C ASN A 185 -19.56 -14.39 2.81
N LYS A 186 -19.20 -14.97 1.66
CA LYS A 186 -19.02 -14.27 0.37
C LYS A 186 -18.07 -13.06 0.43
N ARG A 187 -17.19 -13.00 1.44
CA ARG A 187 -16.25 -11.89 1.66
C ARG A 187 -15.01 -12.33 2.42
N ILE A 188 -13.87 -11.70 2.14
CA ILE A 188 -12.68 -11.71 3.01
C ILE A 188 -12.53 -10.28 3.56
N PRO A 189 -12.52 -10.09 4.90
CA PRO A 189 -12.44 -8.75 5.46
C PRO A 189 -11.08 -8.09 5.20
N LEU A 190 -11.07 -6.76 5.06
CA LEU A 190 -9.86 -5.93 5.12
C LEU A 190 -9.09 -6.15 6.41
N ARG A 191 -9.81 -6.07 7.53
CA ARG A 191 -9.25 -6.11 8.88
C ARG A 191 -9.76 -7.33 9.62
N PHE A 192 -8.85 -8.05 10.27
CA PHE A 192 -9.19 -9.20 11.08
C PHE A 192 -9.51 -8.77 12.51
N ALA A 193 -10.64 -9.24 13.04
CA ALA A 193 -10.94 -9.07 14.45
C ALA A 193 -10.00 -9.92 15.32
N SER A 194 -9.53 -9.36 16.43
CA SER A 194 -8.66 -10.04 17.40
C SER A 194 -9.40 -11.16 18.15
N PRO A 195 -8.68 -12.22 18.59
CA PRO A 195 -7.23 -12.41 18.47
C PRO A 195 -6.81 -13.09 17.15
N ILE A 196 -5.78 -12.53 16.49
CA ILE A 196 -5.09 -13.11 15.34
C ILE A 196 -3.59 -13.24 15.69
N ALA A 197 -2.92 -14.28 15.18
CA ALA A 197 -1.47 -14.38 15.33
C ALA A 197 -0.81 -13.19 14.63
N THR A 198 0.19 -12.58 15.26
CA THR A 198 0.92 -11.46 14.67
C THR A 198 2.37 -11.82 14.43
N MET A 199 2.93 -11.32 13.35
CA MET A 199 4.35 -11.40 13.04
C MET A 199 4.96 -10.01 13.18
N ASP A 200 6.03 -9.89 13.98
CA ASP A 200 6.82 -8.65 14.05
C ASP A 200 7.65 -8.50 12.77
N GLY A 201 7.47 -7.38 12.05
CA GLY A 201 8.14 -7.14 10.77
C GLY A 201 7.56 -7.99 9.64
N GLY A 202 8.37 -8.22 8.60
CA GLY A 202 8.01 -9.04 7.44
C GLY A 202 7.23 -8.31 6.35
N ALA A 203 6.95 -7.02 6.58
CA ALA A 203 6.37 -6.11 5.60
C ALA A 203 6.60 -4.65 6.03
N MET A 204 6.59 -3.74 5.05
CA MET A 204 6.73 -2.31 5.25
C MET A 204 5.52 -1.58 4.68
N HIS A 205 4.95 -0.66 5.46
CA HIS A 205 3.96 0.28 4.97
C HIS A 205 4.68 1.58 4.56
N LEU A 206 4.78 1.79 3.26
CA LEU A 206 5.49 2.89 2.61
C LEU A 206 4.51 3.96 2.15
N SER A 207 4.20 4.95 2.98
CA SER A 207 3.32 6.03 2.55
C SER A 207 4.11 7.06 1.74
N TYR A 208 3.66 7.37 0.52
CA TYR A 208 4.20 8.47 -0.28
C TYR A 208 3.05 9.33 -0.82
N PHE A 209 3.16 10.63 -0.60
CA PHE A 209 2.08 11.59 -0.87
C PHE A 209 2.39 12.52 -2.04
N GLY A 210 3.45 12.25 -2.81
CA GLY A 210 3.75 13.02 -4.02
C GLY A 210 4.23 14.43 -3.71
N HIS A 211 3.55 15.37 -4.34
CA HIS A 211 3.73 16.80 -4.18
C HIS A 211 2.67 17.37 -3.23
N ALA A 212 2.89 18.59 -2.73
CA ALA A 212 2.02 19.22 -1.73
C ALA A 212 0.54 19.24 -2.16
N PHE A 213 0.26 19.47 -3.44
CA PHE A 213 -1.10 19.44 -3.97
C PHE A 213 -1.77 18.05 -3.86
N ALA A 214 -1.06 16.96 -4.13
CA ALA A 214 -1.60 15.60 -3.99
C ALA A 214 -1.95 15.28 -2.52
N LEU A 215 -1.14 15.75 -1.58
CA LEU A 215 -1.46 15.65 -0.16
C LEU A 215 -2.68 16.52 0.21
N MET A 216 -2.71 17.79 -0.22
CA MET A 216 -3.82 18.70 0.09
C MET A 216 -5.15 18.17 -0.47
N THR A 217 -5.13 17.65 -1.70
CA THR A 217 -6.31 17.01 -2.31
C THR A 217 -6.70 15.71 -1.61
N LYS A 218 -5.75 14.84 -1.23
CA LYS A 218 -6.03 13.66 -0.41
C LYS A 218 -6.59 14.05 0.97
N GLY A 219 -6.12 15.16 1.55
CA GLY A 219 -6.62 15.74 2.79
C GLY A 219 -8.06 16.24 2.70
N LEU A 220 -8.42 16.85 1.57
CA LEU A 220 -9.79 17.27 1.26
C LEU A 220 -10.73 16.08 1.04
N GLN A 221 -10.21 14.92 0.63
CA GLN A 221 -10.98 13.68 0.49
C GLN A 221 -11.15 12.98 1.86
N HIS A 222 -12.31 13.16 2.47
CA HIS A 222 -12.66 12.70 3.84
C HIS A 222 -12.59 11.18 4.12
N GLY A 223 -12.17 10.34 3.16
CA GLY A 223 -12.12 8.89 3.36
C GLY A 223 -10.89 8.40 4.14
N GLU A 224 -9.71 8.98 3.86
CA GLU A 224 -8.44 8.58 4.49
C GLU A 224 -7.65 9.76 5.06
N GLY A 225 -7.87 10.98 4.55
CA GLY A 225 -7.01 12.15 4.80
C GLY A 225 -7.66 13.30 5.56
N GLY A 226 -8.92 13.18 5.99
CA GLY A 226 -9.75 14.29 6.51
C GLY A 226 -9.25 15.05 7.75
N ALA A 227 -8.04 14.75 8.23
CA ALA A 227 -7.38 15.43 9.35
C ALA A 227 -6.29 16.42 8.91
N LEU A 228 -6.03 16.59 7.61
CA LEU A 228 -5.04 17.53 7.11
C LEU A 228 -5.60 18.96 7.06
N LEU A 229 -5.29 19.74 8.10
CA LEU A 229 -5.44 21.19 8.06
C LEU A 229 -4.42 21.78 7.08
N LEU A 230 -4.88 22.67 6.20
CA LEU A 230 -3.96 23.47 5.40
C LEU A 230 -3.06 24.28 6.34
N PRO A 231 -1.74 24.36 6.09
CA PRO A 231 -0.86 25.20 6.89
C PRO A 231 -1.37 26.64 6.88
N THR A 232 -1.56 27.23 8.07
CA THR A 232 -2.15 28.57 8.25
C THR A 232 -1.35 29.70 7.60
N TRP A 233 -0.09 29.44 7.26
CA TRP A 233 0.81 30.38 6.59
C TRP A 233 0.74 30.32 5.06
N PHE A 234 0.12 29.29 4.48
CA PHE A 234 -0.07 29.20 3.04
C PHE A 234 -1.41 29.85 2.66
N LYS A 235 -1.37 30.90 1.83
CA LYS A 235 -2.58 31.56 1.31
C LYS A 235 -2.94 30.90 -0.03
N PRO A 236 -3.98 30.06 -0.09
CA PRO A 236 -4.28 29.29 -1.29
C PRO A 236 -4.84 30.12 -2.45
N CYS A 237 -5.22 31.38 -2.22
CA CYS A 237 -5.99 32.15 -3.20
C CYS A 237 -5.15 32.77 -4.34
N ASP A 238 -3.83 32.96 -4.16
CA ASP A 238 -2.94 33.55 -5.18
C ASP A 238 -1.46 33.13 -4.99
N PRO A 239 -1.12 31.83 -5.10
CA PRO A 239 0.27 31.39 -4.92
C PRO A 239 1.15 31.81 -6.11
N THR A 240 2.35 32.31 -5.83
CA THR A 240 3.38 32.47 -6.87
C THR A 240 4.07 31.12 -7.17
N ASP A 241 4.74 31.00 -8.31
CA ASP A 241 5.56 29.81 -8.62
C ASP A 241 6.61 29.55 -7.52
N GLN A 242 7.17 30.62 -6.95
CA GLN A 242 8.13 30.51 -5.85
C GLN A 242 7.48 29.97 -4.58
N ASP A 243 6.24 30.39 -4.24
CA ASP A 243 5.49 29.85 -3.10
C ASP A 243 5.18 28.36 -3.28
N ILE A 244 4.84 27.97 -4.52
CA ILE A 244 4.60 26.56 -4.87
C ILE A 244 5.91 25.77 -4.71
N LEU A 245 7.02 26.24 -5.27
CA LEU A 245 8.31 25.57 -5.17
C LEU A 245 8.81 25.46 -3.73
N GLU A 246 8.62 26.50 -2.91
CA GLU A 246 8.95 26.46 -1.50
C GLU A 246 8.06 25.45 -0.75
N LEU A 247 6.75 25.47 -0.97
CA LEU A 247 5.83 24.51 -0.37
C LEU A 247 6.19 23.07 -0.78
N LEU A 248 6.52 22.84 -2.05
CA LEU A 248 6.98 21.55 -2.57
C LEU A 248 8.30 21.10 -1.92
N SER A 249 9.25 22.01 -1.77
CA SER A 249 10.53 21.75 -1.12
C SER A 249 10.34 21.42 0.36
N ILE A 250 9.53 22.19 1.09
CA ILE A 250 9.19 21.90 2.49
C ILE A 250 8.45 20.56 2.56
N PHE A 251 7.54 20.26 1.64
CA PHE A 251 6.84 18.98 1.64
C PHE A 251 7.78 17.80 1.43
N ARG A 252 8.73 17.92 0.50
CA ARG A 252 9.72 16.86 0.24
C ARG A 252 10.69 16.69 1.39
N ASN A 253 11.15 17.78 1.99
CA ASN A 253 12.23 17.77 2.97
C ASN A 253 11.74 17.69 4.42
N ASP A 254 10.54 18.17 4.71
CA ASP A 254 9.94 18.28 6.04
C ASP A 254 8.39 18.26 6.00
N PRO A 255 7.78 17.14 5.55
CA PRO A 255 6.33 17.02 5.41
C PRO A 255 5.59 17.10 6.75
N VAL A 256 6.25 16.73 7.86
CA VAL A 256 5.65 16.78 9.20
C VAL A 256 5.28 18.21 9.58
N ARG A 257 6.09 19.20 9.17
CA ARG A 257 5.81 20.63 9.36
C ARG A 257 4.53 21.08 8.68
N ILE A 258 4.15 20.47 7.56
CA ILE A 258 2.89 20.74 6.86
C ILE A 258 1.73 20.06 7.58
N VAL A 259 1.84 18.75 7.80
CA VAL A 259 0.74 17.93 8.32
C VAL A 259 0.39 18.25 9.75
N ARG A 260 1.34 18.72 10.57
CA ARG A 260 1.11 19.05 11.99
C ARG A 260 1.48 20.49 12.28
N SER A 261 1.17 21.40 11.35
CA SER A 261 1.52 22.82 11.48
C SER A 261 0.99 23.47 12.76
N TRP A 262 -0.11 22.94 13.32
CA TRP A 262 -0.71 23.37 14.59
C TRP A 262 0.09 22.96 15.84
N GLU A 263 1.05 22.04 15.71
CA GLU A 263 1.86 21.54 16.84
C GLU A 263 3.29 22.08 16.88
N ASN A 264 3.62 23.03 16.01
CA ASN A 264 5.01 23.40 15.66
C ASN A 264 5.96 23.63 16.86
N LYS A 265 6.63 22.53 17.27
CA LYS A 265 7.95 22.42 17.93
C LYS A 265 8.67 21.10 17.57
N SER A 266 8.31 20.40 16.48
CA SER A 266 8.92 19.11 16.14
C SER A 266 10.04 19.22 15.10
N ASN A 267 11.07 18.38 15.27
CA ASN A 267 12.26 18.31 14.42
C ASN A 267 11.92 18.00 12.95
N PRO A 268 12.55 18.68 11.99
CA PRO A 268 12.45 18.34 10.57
C PRO A 268 12.97 16.92 10.31
N LEU A 269 12.55 16.30 9.20
CA LEU A 269 13.22 15.07 8.75
C LEU A 269 14.72 15.34 8.58
N PRO A 270 15.58 14.38 8.92
CA PRO A 270 17.01 14.57 8.78
C PRO A 270 17.41 14.91 7.34
N LYS A 271 18.21 15.98 7.18
CA LYS A 271 18.81 16.36 5.88
C LYS A 271 19.84 15.36 5.38
N ALA A 272 20.32 14.48 6.25
CA ALA A 272 21.19 13.37 5.85
C ALA A 272 20.41 12.35 5.02
N ARG A 273 21.09 11.76 4.04
CA ARG A 273 20.58 10.61 3.30
C ARG A 273 20.76 9.36 4.16
N PRO A 274 19.77 8.46 4.24
CA PRO A 274 19.94 7.22 4.98
C PRO A 274 21.01 6.35 4.33
N THR A 275 21.81 5.69 5.17
CA THR A 275 22.77 4.68 4.72
C THR A 275 22.05 3.36 4.41
N LEU A 276 22.73 2.45 3.71
CA LEU A 276 22.21 1.10 3.47
C LEU A 276 21.84 0.39 4.77
N LYS A 277 22.65 0.55 5.82
CA LYS A 277 22.40 -0.03 7.14
C LYS A 277 21.12 0.52 7.77
N ASP A 278 20.84 1.81 7.60
CA ASP A 278 19.62 2.43 8.12
C ASP A 278 18.38 1.88 7.40
N LEU A 279 18.47 1.69 6.08
CA LEU A 279 17.38 1.14 5.27
C LEU A 279 17.12 -0.34 5.59
N GLN A 280 18.18 -1.15 5.73
CA GLN A 280 18.08 -2.56 6.08
C GLN A 280 17.46 -2.77 7.47
N LYS A 281 17.84 -1.94 8.45
CA LYS A 281 17.23 -1.95 9.80
C LYS A 281 15.71 -1.73 9.76
N CYS A 282 15.24 -1.04 8.73
CA CYS A 282 13.85 -0.68 8.50
C CYS A 282 13.12 -1.62 7.54
N GLU A 283 13.76 -2.69 7.08
CA GLU A 283 13.16 -3.64 6.13
C GLU A 283 12.69 -2.96 4.83
N VAL A 284 13.38 -1.89 4.40
CA VAL A 284 13.08 -1.21 3.13
C VAL A 284 13.28 -2.21 1.96
N PRO A 285 12.42 -2.28 0.94
CA PRO A 285 12.57 -3.20 -0.19
C PRO A 285 13.91 -3.04 -0.89
N TRP A 286 14.53 -4.14 -1.31
CA TRP A 286 15.88 -4.10 -1.90
C TRP A 286 15.88 -3.25 -3.18
N ALA A 287 14.81 -3.34 -3.98
CA ALA A 287 14.66 -2.59 -5.21
C ALA A 287 14.74 -1.08 -4.96
N LEU A 288 14.18 -0.62 -3.84
CA LEU A 288 14.20 0.79 -3.44
C LEU A 288 15.58 1.22 -2.91
N GLN A 289 16.29 0.32 -2.21
CA GLN A 289 17.65 0.54 -1.72
C GLN A 289 18.66 0.68 -2.88
N SER A 290 18.58 -0.25 -3.85
CA SER A 290 19.57 -0.39 -4.93
C SER A 290 19.33 0.56 -6.10
N ASN A 291 18.13 1.12 -6.27
CA ASN A 291 17.77 1.92 -7.44
C ASN A 291 17.27 3.33 -7.07
N PRO A 292 18.07 4.14 -6.35
CA PRO A 292 17.60 5.44 -5.86
C PRO A 292 17.20 6.42 -6.96
N ARG A 293 17.87 6.38 -8.11
CA ARG A 293 17.53 7.24 -9.25
C ARG A 293 16.19 6.86 -9.88
N ARG A 294 15.86 5.57 -9.94
CA ARG A 294 14.58 5.08 -10.46
C ARG A 294 13.42 5.50 -9.56
N TYR A 295 13.68 5.57 -8.25
CA TYR A 295 12.71 5.81 -7.21
C TYR A 295 12.91 7.15 -6.50
N ALA A 296 13.40 8.16 -7.22
CA ALA A 296 13.83 9.45 -6.65
C ALA A 296 12.77 10.12 -5.78
N ALA A 297 11.48 9.96 -6.12
CA ALA A 297 10.32 10.38 -5.35
C ALA A 297 10.39 9.94 -3.87
N PHE A 298 10.61 8.65 -3.62
CA PHE A 298 10.71 8.10 -2.25
C PHE A 298 11.97 8.55 -1.51
N TRP A 299 13.01 8.98 -2.23
CA TRP A 299 14.22 9.57 -1.65
C TRP A 299 14.07 11.08 -1.37
N GLY A 300 12.95 11.69 -1.77
CA GLY A 300 12.76 13.14 -1.72
C GLY A 300 13.60 13.89 -2.76
N GLU A 301 14.01 13.20 -3.83
CA GLU A 301 14.91 13.69 -4.88
C GLU A 301 14.21 13.87 -6.23
N ALA A 302 12.90 13.60 -6.32
CA ALA A 302 12.13 13.83 -7.56
C ALA A 302 12.11 15.32 -7.94
N PRO A 303 12.13 15.68 -9.24
CA PRO A 303 11.92 17.03 -9.75
C PRO A 303 10.51 17.59 -9.40
N PRO A 304 10.33 18.90 -9.17
CA PRO A 304 9.03 19.53 -8.85
C PRO A 304 7.87 19.23 -9.81
N ASP A 305 8.23 18.90 -11.05
CA ASP A 305 7.41 18.65 -12.22
C ASP A 305 7.05 17.16 -12.43
N GLU A 306 7.61 16.25 -11.64
CA GLU A 306 7.23 14.82 -11.53
C GLU A 306 6.39 14.52 -10.27
#